data_AF-A0A520IGW8-F1
#
_entry.id   AF-A0A520IGW8-F1
#
_cell.length_a   1.000
_cell.length_b   1.000
_cell.length_c   1.000
_cell.angle_alpha   90.00
_cell.angle_beta   90.00
_cell.angle_gamma   90.00
#
_symmetry.space_group_name_H-M   'P 1'
#
loop_
_entity.id
_entity.type
_entity.pdbx_description
1 polymer ?
#
loop_
_entity_poly.entity_id
_entity_poly.type
_entity_poly.pdbx_seq_one_letter_code
_entity_poly.pdbx_strand_id
1 'polypeptide(L)'
;MSASEVKNVITIGASAGGIQALCSLLRVMPEKLDAAVFAVIHIPKESMSDIILHTLKKYTALHCRVPDDGEQIKNNTLYLAPANNHMMVAKDKVLIRSGARENHWRPSIDVLFRSAAVAYDSCVTGIILTGLLDDGTSGMLAIKKSGGICIVQEPGEAEFADMPNNVLNNVDVDYRVSVSEMGSIVNGIFSRRICKPHQIPEDVKLEAAMSERMSSKIEDVAQLGEVTTLTCPDCGGVLTKIQEEGLTRYRCYTGH
;
A
#
# COMPACT_ATOMS: atom_id res chain seq x y z
N MET A 1 -5.73 30.82 -3.83
CA MET A 1 -4.63 30.17 -3.10
C MET A 1 -4.44 28.82 -3.77
N SER A 2 -3.35 28.62 -4.52
CA SER A 2 -3.10 27.31 -5.13
C SER A 2 -2.92 26.29 -4.02
N ALA A 3 -3.65 25.17 -4.09
CA ALA A 3 -3.38 24.05 -3.19
C ALA A 3 -1.89 23.71 -3.31
N SER A 4 -1.18 23.68 -2.18
CA SER A 4 0.23 23.27 -2.16
C SER A 4 0.31 21.83 -2.68
N GLU A 5 1.16 21.60 -3.68
CA GLU A 5 1.44 20.26 -4.22
C GLU A 5 1.85 19.33 -3.07
N VAL A 6 1.17 18.19 -2.95
CA VAL A 6 1.49 17.18 -1.94
C VAL A 6 2.81 16.53 -2.36
N LYS A 7 3.79 16.52 -1.47
CA LYS A 7 5.12 15.97 -1.75
C LYS A 7 5.33 14.61 -1.11
N ASN A 8 4.80 14.40 0.09
CA ASN A 8 5.01 13.18 0.85
C ASN A 8 3.71 12.39 0.95
N VAL A 9 3.84 11.06 0.87
CA VAL A 9 2.71 10.16 1.08
C VAL A 9 3.07 9.05 2.05
N ILE A 10 2.10 8.70 2.90
CA ILE A 10 2.17 7.55 3.78
C ILE A 10 1.16 6.54 3.27
N THR A 11 1.60 5.31 3.05
CA THR A 11 0.72 4.18 2.71
C THR A 11 0.70 3.21 3.87
N ILE A 12 -0.48 2.75 4.26
CA ILE A 12 -0.69 1.89 5.42
C ILE A 12 -1.48 0.66 4.97
N GLY A 13 -0.98 -0.52 5.29
CA GLY A 13 -1.64 -1.80 5.04
C GLY A 13 -1.92 -2.53 6.35
N ALA A 14 -3.14 -3.04 6.51
CA ALA A 14 -3.52 -3.87 7.65
C ALA A 14 -4.61 -4.88 7.28
N SER A 15 -4.74 -5.95 8.07
CA SER A 15 -5.77 -6.98 7.85
C SER A 15 -6.44 -7.37 9.16
N ALA A 16 -6.37 -8.63 9.58
CA ALA A 16 -6.85 -9.10 10.87
C ALA A 16 -6.20 -8.30 12.03
N GLY A 17 -7.04 -7.78 12.94
CA GLY A 17 -6.63 -6.82 14.00
C GLY A 17 -6.39 -5.37 13.51
N GLY A 18 -6.51 -5.12 12.21
CA GLY A 18 -6.05 -3.90 11.55
C GLY A 18 -6.80 -2.63 11.92
N ILE A 19 -8.11 -2.71 12.20
CA ILE A 19 -8.88 -1.52 12.64
C ILE A 19 -8.32 -0.99 13.96
N GLN A 20 -8.06 -1.88 14.94
CA GLN A 20 -7.55 -1.49 16.24
C GLN A 20 -6.11 -0.98 16.14
N ALA A 21 -5.26 -1.66 15.37
CA ALA A 21 -3.89 -1.22 15.12
C ALA A 21 -3.84 0.16 14.44
N LEU A 22 -4.68 0.39 13.43
CA LEU A 22 -4.78 1.69 12.76
C LEU A 22 -5.30 2.78 13.71
N CYS A 23 -6.30 2.48 14.55
CA CYS A 23 -6.72 3.42 15.60
C CYS A 23 -5.56 3.80 16.52
N SER A 24 -4.78 2.82 16.98
CA SER A 24 -3.61 3.06 17.84
C SER A 24 -2.53 3.89 17.15
N LEU A 25 -2.23 3.60 15.88
CA LEU A 25 -1.29 4.38 15.08
C LEU A 25 -1.76 5.82 14.95
N LEU A 26 -3.03 6.02 14.56
CA LEU A 26 -3.61 7.35 14.36
C LEU A 26 -3.57 8.23 15.62
N ARG A 27 -3.66 7.65 16.82
CA ARG A 27 -3.53 8.40 18.09
C ARG A 27 -2.15 8.98 18.32
N VAL A 28 -1.11 8.32 17.81
CA VAL A 28 0.28 8.77 18.00
C VAL A 28 0.79 9.56 16.79
N MET A 29 0.01 9.67 15.72
CA MET A 29 0.36 10.49 14.56
C MET A 29 0.31 11.99 14.89
N PRO A 30 1.20 12.81 14.32
CA PRO A 30 1.13 14.27 14.44
C PRO A 30 -0.22 14.83 14.00
N GLU A 31 -0.71 15.86 14.70
CA GLU A 31 -1.95 16.55 14.33
C GLU A 31 -1.85 17.30 12.98
N LYS A 32 -0.63 17.74 12.64
CA LYS A 32 -0.30 18.40 11.37
C LYS A 32 0.77 17.61 10.65
N LEU A 33 0.39 16.99 9.55
CA LEU A 33 1.28 16.24 8.67
C LEU A 33 1.45 16.98 7.34
N ASP A 34 2.70 17.20 6.95
CA ASP A 34 3.06 17.56 5.57
C ASP A 34 3.10 16.32 4.67
N ALA A 35 2.03 15.52 4.74
CA ALA A 35 1.84 14.31 3.96
C ALA A 35 0.35 14.01 3.78
N ALA A 36 0.01 13.28 2.72
CA ALA A 36 -1.26 12.58 2.59
C ALA A 36 -1.12 11.13 3.09
N VAL A 37 -2.15 10.59 3.74
CA VAL A 37 -2.15 9.24 4.31
C VAL A 37 -3.17 8.39 3.57
N PHE A 38 -2.77 7.20 3.14
CA PHE A 38 -3.60 6.25 2.42
C PHE A 38 -3.61 4.93 3.19
N ALA A 39 -4.79 4.42 3.52
CA ALA A 39 -4.93 3.19 4.28
C ALA A 39 -5.77 2.16 3.49
N VAL A 40 -5.24 0.96 3.39
CA VAL A 40 -5.97 -0.25 2.99
C VAL A 40 -6.13 -1.12 4.23
N ILE A 41 -7.37 -1.48 4.52
CA ILE A 41 -7.71 -2.53 5.47
C ILE A 41 -8.45 -3.61 4.69
N HIS A 42 -8.03 -4.86 4.83
CA HIS A 42 -8.79 -5.98 4.26
C HIS A 42 -10.15 -6.10 4.94
N ILE A 43 -11.21 -5.87 4.16
CA ILE A 43 -12.59 -5.90 4.62
C ILE A 43 -13.48 -6.66 3.63
N PRO A 44 -14.55 -7.33 4.10
CA PRO A 44 -15.53 -7.96 3.22
C PRO A 44 -16.09 -6.99 2.17
N LYS A 45 -16.46 -7.51 0.99
CA LYS A 45 -16.92 -6.69 -0.15
C LYS A 45 -18.18 -5.85 0.14
N GLU A 46 -19.03 -6.31 1.06
CA GLU A 46 -20.25 -5.61 1.51
C GLU A 46 -20.00 -4.62 2.66
N SER A 47 -18.75 -4.49 3.12
CA SER A 47 -18.43 -3.63 4.25
C SER A 47 -18.63 -2.16 3.90
N MET A 48 -19.19 -1.42 4.85
CA MET A 48 -19.32 0.02 4.71
C MET A 48 -18.06 0.72 5.23
N SER A 49 -17.18 1.13 4.32
CA SER A 49 -15.95 1.87 4.67
C SER A 49 -16.22 3.13 5.50
N ASP A 50 -17.39 3.77 5.34
CA ASP A 50 -17.80 4.92 6.15
C ASP A 50 -17.95 4.63 7.65
N ILE A 51 -18.36 3.42 8.02
CA ILE A 51 -18.49 3.01 9.43
C ILE A 51 -17.11 2.91 10.07
N ILE A 52 -16.17 2.29 9.35
CA ILE A 52 -14.77 2.19 9.77
C ILE A 52 -14.18 3.60 9.87
N LEU A 53 -14.39 4.42 8.85
CA LEU A 53 -13.93 5.80 8.82
C LEU A 53 -14.47 6.62 10.00
N HIS A 54 -15.75 6.45 10.37
CA HIS A 54 -16.34 7.10 11.54
C HIS A 54 -15.65 6.70 12.85
N THR A 55 -15.15 5.46 12.93
CA THR A 55 -14.37 5.00 14.08
C THR A 55 -12.98 5.63 14.09
N LEU A 56 -12.28 5.62 12.94
CA LEU A 56 -10.94 6.21 12.81
C LEU A 56 -10.90 7.71 13.13
N LYS A 57 -11.94 8.46 12.72
CA LYS A 57 -12.09 9.91 13.00
C LYS A 57 -11.99 10.29 14.47
N LYS A 58 -12.29 9.35 15.39
CA LYS A 58 -12.24 9.61 16.84
C LYS A 58 -10.81 9.66 17.39
N TYR A 59 -9.83 9.23 16.59
CA TYR A 59 -8.46 9.00 17.03
C TYR A 59 -7.41 9.84 16.30
N THR A 60 -7.83 10.79 15.47
CA THR A 60 -6.90 11.63 14.71
C THR A 60 -7.48 13.01 14.42
N ALA A 61 -6.59 13.99 14.28
CA ALA A 61 -6.93 15.32 13.77
C ALA A 61 -6.93 15.39 12.23
N LEU A 62 -6.48 14.34 11.54
CA LEU A 62 -6.46 14.28 10.08
C LEU A 62 -7.87 14.30 9.49
N HIS A 63 -8.02 14.95 8.34
CA HIS A 63 -9.27 14.89 7.58
C HIS A 63 -9.47 13.48 7.03
N CYS A 64 -10.40 12.71 7.60
CA CYS A 64 -10.64 11.34 7.17
C CYS A 64 -11.77 11.27 6.12
N ARG A 65 -11.53 10.60 4.99
CA ARG A 65 -12.52 10.35 3.92
C ARG A 65 -12.29 9.03 3.20
N VAL A 66 -13.35 8.52 2.58
CA VAL A 66 -13.26 7.55 1.48
C VAL A 66 -13.17 8.38 0.19
N PRO A 67 -12.14 8.22 -0.67
CA PRO A 67 -11.97 9.04 -1.85
C PRO A 67 -12.91 8.66 -3.00
N ASP A 68 -13.29 9.67 -3.78
CA ASP A 68 -13.88 9.47 -5.11
C ASP A 68 -12.78 9.23 -6.18
N ASP A 69 -13.14 8.58 -7.29
CA ASP A 69 -12.20 8.40 -8.41
C ASP A 69 -11.79 9.75 -9.02
N GLY A 70 -10.48 9.97 -9.15
CA GLY A 70 -9.92 11.22 -9.65
C GLY A 70 -9.88 12.35 -8.62
N GLU A 71 -10.23 12.10 -7.35
CA GLU A 71 -10.16 13.12 -6.29
C GLU A 71 -8.72 13.63 -6.11
N GLN A 72 -8.55 14.96 -5.99
CA GLN A 72 -7.25 15.57 -5.71
C GLN A 72 -6.71 15.19 -4.33
N ILE A 73 -5.44 14.83 -4.29
CA ILE A 73 -4.73 14.50 -3.06
C ILE A 73 -4.46 15.77 -2.26
N LYS A 74 -4.73 15.71 -0.95
CA LYS A 74 -4.51 16.81 -0.01
C LYS A 74 -3.65 16.35 1.16
N ASN A 75 -2.74 17.23 1.58
CA ASN A 75 -2.01 17.05 2.83
C ASN A 75 -2.98 16.96 4.03
N ASN A 76 -2.48 16.41 5.13
CA ASN A 76 -3.21 16.30 6.38
C ASN A 76 -4.56 15.56 6.26
N THR A 77 -4.64 14.62 5.32
CA THR A 77 -5.85 13.89 4.96
C THR A 77 -5.57 12.38 5.00
N LEU A 78 -6.44 11.62 5.66
CA LEU A 78 -6.47 10.17 5.64
C LEU A 78 -7.53 9.70 4.64
N TYR A 79 -7.08 8.98 3.62
CA TYR A 79 -7.89 8.31 2.62
C TYR A 79 -8.00 6.84 2.96
N LEU A 80 -9.21 6.35 3.24
CA LEU A 80 -9.48 4.94 3.47
C LEU A 80 -9.99 4.31 2.17
N ALA A 81 -9.38 3.20 1.76
CA ALA A 81 -9.81 2.48 0.57
C ALA A 81 -11.29 2.04 0.68
N PRO A 82 -12.10 2.25 -0.38
CA PRO A 82 -13.45 1.71 -0.43
C PRO A 82 -13.44 0.18 -0.52
N ALA A 83 -14.43 -0.47 0.11
CA ALA A 83 -14.62 -1.91 -0.04
C ALA A 83 -14.79 -2.28 -1.52
N ASN A 84 -14.30 -3.48 -1.88
CA ASN A 84 -14.46 -4.05 -3.22
C ASN A 84 -13.86 -3.24 -4.37
N ASN A 85 -12.99 -2.26 -4.11
CA ASN A 85 -12.24 -1.55 -5.14
C ASN A 85 -10.78 -1.35 -4.69
N HIS A 86 -9.84 -1.39 -5.62
CA HIS A 86 -8.46 -0.97 -5.36
C HIS A 86 -8.39 0.56 -5.29
N MET A 87 -7.70 1.06 -4.28
CA MET A 87 -7.29 2.45 -4.18
C MET A 87 -5.84 2.55 -4.63
N MET A 88 -5.58 3.38 -5.63
CA MET A 88 -4.26 3.64 -6.18
C MET A 88 -3.92 5.11 -6.04
N VAL A 89 -2.63 5.39 -5.94
CA VAL A 89 -2.09 6.75 -5.93
C VAL A 89 -1.51 7.05 -7.31
N ALA A 90 -1.99 8.11 -7.94
CA ALA A 90 -1.37 8.71 -9.10
C ALA A 90 -0.92 10.13 -8.74
N LYS A 91 -0.10 10.75 -9.59
CA LYS A 91 0.39 12.10 -9.34
C LYS A 91 -0.81 13.06 -9.12
N ASP A 92 -0.87 13.65 -7.92
CA ASP A 92 -1.89 14.59 -7.43
C ASP A 92 -3.33 14.08 -7.32
N LYS A 93 -3.62 12.81 -7.60
CA LYS A 93 -4.99 12.27 -7.56
C LYS A 93 -5.07 10.83 -7.06
N VAL A 94 -6.20 10.49 -6.45
CA VAL A 94 -6.56 9.13 -6.07
C VAL A 94 -7.30 8.46 -7.22
N LEU A 95 -6.98 7.20 -7.51
CA LEU A 95 -7.66 6.40 -8.52
C LEU A 95 -8.37 5.22 -7.85
N ILE A 96 -9.63 4.99 -8.22
CA ILE A 96 -10.43 3.85 -7.74
C ILE A 96 -10.66 2.89 -8.91
N ARG A 97 -10.24 1.63 -8.76
CA ARG A 97 -10.29 0.63 -9.82
C ARG A 97 -10.95 -0.66 -9.33
N SER A 98 -11.82 -1.23 -10.15
CA SER A 98 -12.49 -2.51 -9.90
C SER A 98 -11.84 -3.67 -10.64
N GLY A 99 -10.50 -3.61 -10.81
CA GLY A 99 -9.69 -4.64 -11.46
C GLY A 99 -9.72 -5.99 -10.74
N ALA A 100 -8.99 -6.97 -11.28
CA ALA A 100 -8.82 -8.28 -10.67
C ALA A 100 -8.27 -8.18 -9.24
N ARG A 101 -8.63 -9.15 -8.39
CA ARG A 101 -8.12 -9.20 -7.00
C ARG A 101 -6.65 -9.55 -7.02
N GLU A 102 -5.87 -8.93 -6.15
CA GLU A 102 -4.45 -9.27 -5.97
C GLU A 102 -4.26 -9.86 -4.57
N ASN A 103 -3.56 -10.99 -4.47
CA ASN A 103 -3.47 -11.80 -3.24
C ASN A 103 -4.85 -12.13 -2.63
N HIS A 104 -5.84 -12.38 -3.49
CA HIS A 104 -7.26 -12.58 -3.13
C HIS A 104 -7.99 -11.35 -2.55
N TRP A 105 -7.34 -10.18 -2.49
CA TRP A 105 -7.90 -8.98 -1.89
C TRP A 105 -8.27 -7.90 -2.90
N ARG A 106 -9.36 -7.21 -2.57
CA ARG A 106 -9.79 -5.96 -3.21
C ARG A 106 -10.61 -5.16 -2.19
N PRO A 107 -10.03 -4.13 -1.54
CA PRO A 107 -8.72 -3.51 -1.83
C PRO A 107 -7.51 -4.38 -1.46
N SER A 108 -6.45 -4.34 -2.29
CA SER A 108 -5.11 -4.93 -2.01
C SER A 108 -4.13 -3.84 -1.56
N ILE A 109 -3.27 -4.21 -0.61
CA ILE A 109 -2.20 -3.38 -0.07
C ILE A 109 -1.07 -3.24 -1.09
N ASP A 110 -0.72 -4.32 -1.79
CA ASP A 110 0.33 -4.31 -2.82
C ASP A 110 0.00 -3.31 -3.94
N VAL A 111 -1.26 -3.24 -4.37
CA VAL A 111 -1.72 -2.28 -5.38
C VAL A 111 -1.55 -0.83 -4.91
N LEU A 112 -1.91 -0.53 -3.65
CA LEU A 112 -1.73 0.81 -3.08
C LEU A 112 -0.24 1.16 -3.02
N PHE A 113 0.57 0.28 -2.44
CA PHE A 113 1.98 0.55 -2.16
C PHE A 113 2.78 0.73 -3.45
N ARG A 114 2.56 -0.16 -4.44
CA ARG A 114 3.24 -0.10 -5.73
C ARG A 114 2.85 1.14 -6.53
N SER A 115 1.56 1.52 -6.56
CA SER A 115 1.15 2.75 -7.24
C SER A 115 1.72 4.01 -6.59
N ALA A 116 1.77 4.06 -5.25
CA ALA A 116 2.42 5.14 -4.52
C ALA A 116 3.92 5.23 -4.83
N ALA A 117 4.63 4.09 -4.86
CA ALA A 117 6.05 4.02 -5.22
C ALA A 117 6.31 4.62 -6.61
N VAL A 118 5.44 4.34 -7.59
CA VAL A 118 5.56 4.92 -8.94
C VAL A 118 5.22 6.41 -8.98
N ALA A 119 4.22 6.85 -8.22
CA ALA A 119 3.74 8.23 -8.27
C ALA A 119 4.61 9.21 -7.47
N TYR A 120 5.18 8.76 -6.35
CA TYR A 120 5.88 9.59 -5.36
C TYR A 120 7.32 9.17 -5.10
N ASP A 121 7.79 8.09 -5.72
CA ASP A 121 9.20 7.69 -5.69
C ASP A 121 9.75 7.61 -4.25
N SER A 122 10.88 8.24 -3.94
CA SER A 122 11.48 8.17 -2.61
C SER A 122 10.72 8.94 -1.51
N CYS A 123 9.64 9.66 -1.87
CA CYS A 123 8.76 10.37 -0.93
C CYS A 123 7.65 9.49 -0.33
N VAL A 124 7.72 8.17 -0.52
CA VAL A 124 6.75 7.23 0.06
C VAL A 124 7.27 6.67 1.37
N THR A 125 6.44 6.69 2.41
CA THR A 125 6.60 5.87 3.62
C THR A 125 5.54 4.78 3.61
N GLY A 126 5.95 3.51 3.49
CA GLY A 126 5.09 2.34 3.62
C GLY A 126 5.06 1.83 5.06
N ILE A 127 3.87 1.53 5.57
CA ILE A 127 3.67 1.00 6.92
C ILE A 127 2.83 -0.28 6.84
N ILE A 128 3.38 -1.41 7.31
CA ILE A 128 2.62 -2.66 7.46
C ILE A 128 2.32 -2.91 8.93
N LEU A 129 1.03 -3.14 9.20
CA LEU A 129 0.50 -3.50 10.50
C LEU A 129 0.09 -4.98 10.53
N THR A 130 -0.44 -5.40 11.67
CA THR A 130 -1.05 -6.72 11.91
C THR A 130 -1.93 -7.21 10.77
N GLY A 131 -1.82 -8.50 10.50
CA GLY A 131 -2.61 -9.17 9.48
C GLY A 131 -2.17 -10.60 9.21
N LEU A 132 -3.03 -11.32 8.47
CA LEU A 132 -2.78 -12.68 8.01
C LEU A 132 -2.25 -12.66 6.58
N LEU A 133 -1.53 -13.71 6.19
CA LEU A 133 -0.95 -13.89 4.85
C LEU A 133 0.10 -12.82 4.52
N ASP A 134 0.28 -12.49 3.24
CA ASP A 134 1.47 -11.83 2.70
C ASP A 134 1.19 -10.57 1.84
N ASP A 135 -0.07 -10.17 1.66
CA ASP A 135 -0.41 -8.93 0.91
C ASP A 135 0.23 -7.70 1.57
N GLY A 136 0.91 -6.89 0.77
CA GLY A 136 1.74 -5.77 1.21
C GLY A 136 3.24 -6.06 1.10
N THR A 137 3.67 -7.32 0.94
CA THR A 137 5.09 -7.69 0.83
C THR A 137 5.69 -7.22 -0.49
N SER A 138 5.04 -7.52 -1.62
CA SER A 138 5.52 -7.11 -2.95
C SER A 138 5.46 -5.59 -3.11
N GLY A 139 4.41 -4.96 -2.60
CA GLY A 139 4.25 -3.51 -2.58
C GLY A 139 5.29 -2.83 -1.71
N MET A 140 5.63 -3.40 -0.54
CA MET A 140 6.69 -2.86 0.30
C MET A 140 8.06 -2.98 -0.38
N LEU A 141 8.33 -4.08 -1.08
CA LEU A 141 9.52 -4.21 -1.90
C LEU A 141 9.58 -3.13 -3.00
N ALA A 142 8.45 -2.84 -3.66
CA ALA A 142 8.37 -1.77 -4.64
C ALA A 142 8.67 -0.38 -4.04
N ILE A 143 8.18 -0.10 -2.82
CA ILE A 143 8.52 1.12 -2.07
C ILE A 143 10.03 1.18 -1.79
N LYS A 144 10.61 0.08 -1.28
CA LYS A 144 12.04 0.02 -0.95
C LYS A 144 12.91 0.24 -2.19
N LYS A 145 12.60 -0.46 -3.29
CA LYS A 145 13.33 -0.33 -4.57
C LYS A 145 13.16 1.05 -5.21
N SER A 146 12.14 1.82 -4.84
CA SER A 146 11.93 3.20 -5.26
C SER A 146 12.55 4.23 -4.30
N GLY A 147 13.33 3.77 -3.31
CA GLY A 147 13.99 4.64 -2.33
C GLY A 147 13.09 5.20 -1.22
N GLY A 148 11.88 4.66 -1.09
CA GLY A 148 10.95 4.96 0.00
C GLY A 148 11.42 4.40 1.34
N ILE A 149 10.65 4.67 2.39
CA ILE A 149 10.90 4.15 3.75
C ILE A 149 9.89 3.06 4.07
N CYS A 150 10.38 1.96 4.64
CA CYS A 150 9.59 0.82 5.05
C CYS A 150 9.56 0.72 6.57
N ILE A 151 8.35 0.77 7.14
CA ILE A 151 8.08 0.59 8.57
C ILE A 151 7.19 -0.63 8.75
N VAL A 152 7.53 -1.49 9.70
CA VAL A 152 6.75 -2.69 10.02
C VAL A 152 6.45 -2.72 11.52
N GLN A 153 5.20 -3.05 11.85
CA GLN A 153 4.81 -3.32 13.23
C GLN A 153 5.63 -4.47 13.81
N GLU A 154 6.13 -4.30 15.03
CA GLU A 154 6.80 -5.34 15.79
C GLU A 154 5.91 -6.62 15.85
N PRO A 155 6.34 -7.75 15.26
CA PRO A 155 5.52 -8.97 15.20
C PRO A 155 5.08 -9.49 16.58
N GLY A 156 5.88 -9.25 17.63
CA GLY A 156 5.55 -9.68 18.99
C GLY A 156 4.35 -8.96 19.62
N GLU A 157 3.94 -7.80 19.11
CA GLU A 157 2.73 -7.09 19.56
C GLU A 157 1.58 -7.10 18.54
N ALA A 158 1.81 -7.63 17.34
CA ALA A 158 0.78 -7.78 16.34
C ALA A 158 -0.23 -8.85 16.79
N GLU A 159 -1.53 -8.57 16.67
CA GLU A 159 -2.58 -9.56 16.95
C GLU A 159 -2.44 -10.76 16.01
N PHE A 160 -2.07 -10.48 14.75
CA PHE A 160 -1.73 -11.45 13.72
C PHE A 160 -0.40 -11.05 13.08
N ALA A 161 0.62 -11.88 13.25
CA ALA A 161 1.99 -11.53 12.92
C ALA A 161 2.44 -11.92 11.49
N ASP A 162 1.60 -12.61 10.72
CA ASP A 162 2.01 -13.16 9.41
C ASP A 162 2.41 -12.06 8.43
N MET A 163 1.58 -11.02 8.25
CA MET A 163 1.91 -9.91 7.34
C MET A 163 3.21 -9.20 7.74
N PRO A 164 3.39 -8.75 8.99
CA PRO A 164 4.68 -8.20 9.45
C PRO A 164 5.87 -9.14 9.21
N ASN A 165 5.73 -10.42 9.53
CA ASN A 165 6.80 -11.41 9.35
C ASN A 165 7.14 -11.61 7.86
N ASN A 166 6.14 -11.68 6.97
CA ASN A 166 6.36 -11.82 5.54
C ASN A 166 7.16 -10.63 4.98
N VAL A 167 6.86 -9.41 5.40
CA VAL A 167 7.63 -8.23 5.00
C VAL A 167 9.06 -8.30 5.52
N LEU A 168 9.25 -8.61 6.82
CA LEU A 168 10.58 -8.69 7.44
C LEU A 168 11.46 -9.79 6.81
N ASN A 169 10.86 -10.87 6.33
CA ASN A 169 11.58 -11.98 5.71
C ASN A 169 12.03 -11.67 4.26
N ASN A 170 11.39 -10.72 3.58
CA ASN A 170 11.57 -10.50 2.13
C ASN A 170 12.03 -9.07 1.77
N VAL A 171 11.97 -8.12 2.71
CA VAL A 171 12.30 -6.71 2.46
C VAL A 171 13.29 -6.21 3.52
N ASP A 172 14.31 -5.47 3.10
CA ASP A 172 15.20 -4.74 4.00
C ASP A 172 14.46 -3.55 4.63
N VAL A 173 13.74 -3.80 5.72
CA VAL A 173 12.89 -2.83 6.41
C VAL A 173 13.73 -1.82 7.19
N ASP A 174 13.40 -0.52 7.10
CA ASP A 174 14.15 0.53 7.79
C ASP A 174 13.80 0.60 9.29
N TYR A 175 12.55 0.32 9.65
CA TYR A 175 12.08 0.35 11.04
C TYR A 175 11.16 -0.83 11.38
N ARG A 176 11.55 -1.63 12.38
CA ARG A 176 10.68 -2.60 13.05
C ARG A 176 10.43 -2.10 14.47
N VAL A 177 9.20 -1.68 14.77
CA VAL A 177 8.89 -0.96 16.01
C VAL A 177 7.46 -1.20 16.47
N SER A 178 7.18 -0.90 17.74
CA SER A 178 5.79 -0.87 18.22
C SER A 178 4.98 0.23 17.53
N VAL A 179 3.66 0.02 17.41
CA VAL A 179 2.73 1.04 16.89
C VAL A 179 2.84 2.36 17.67
N SER A 180 3.12 2.27 18.97
CA SER A 180 3.26 3.45 19.84
C SER A 180 4.45 4.34 19.50
N GLU A 181 5.51 3.77 18.92
CA GLU A 181 6.73 4.49 18.56
C GLU A 181 6.66 5.08 17.15
N MET A 182 5.84 4.50 16.26
CA MET A 182 5.75 4.87 14.84
C MET A 182 5.46 6.36 14.64
N GLY A 183 4.59 6.96 15.45
CA GLY A 183 4.25 8.39 15.35
C GLY A 183 5.47 9.31 15.46
N SER A 184 6.39 9.00 16.37
CA SER A 184 7.63 9.76 16.56
C SER A 184 8.60 9.61 15.39
N ILE A 185 8.68 8.41 14.81
CA ILE A 185 9.52 8.10 13.63
C ILE A 185 8.99 8.84 12.42
N VAL A 186 7.68 8.75 12.14
CA VAL A 186 7.02 9.46 11.05
C VAL A 186 7.26 10.96 11.14
N ASN A 187 7.11 11.54 12.34
CA ASN A 187 7.41 12.96 12.56
C ASN A 187 8.90 13.30 12.29
N GLY A 188 9.81 12.43 12.72
CA GLY A 188 11.24 12.57 12.49
C GLY A 188 11.64 12.52 11.01
N ILE A 189 10.99 11.63 10.24
CA ILE A 189 11.20 11.49 8.79
C ILE A 189 10.87 12.80 8.07
N PHE A 190 9.67 13.34 8.29
CA PHE A 190 9.23 14.55 7.58
C PHE A 190 9.93 15.83 8.05
N SER A 191 10.44 15.85 9.29
CA SER A 191 11.18 17.01 9.80
C SER A 191 12.61 17.12 9.24
N ARG A 192 13.18 16.03 8.71
CA ARG A 192 14.62 15.95 8.41
C ARG A 192 14.94 15.58 6.97
N ARG A 193 14.03 14.86 6.29
CA ARG A 193 14.32 14.24 4.99
C ARG A 193 13.79 15.10 3.86
N ILE A 194 14.67 15.40 2.91
CA ILE A 194 14.30 15.87 1.57
C ILE A 194 14.33 14.62 0.69
N CYS A 195 13.21 14.27 0.06
CA CYS A 195 13.20 13.18 -0.90
C CYS A 195 14.14 13.50 -2.05
N LYS A 196 14.98 12.55 -2.41
CA LYS A 196 15.89 12.70 -3.56
C LYS A 196 15.27 11.94 -4.73
N PRO A 197 15.21 12.53 -5.93
CA PRO A 197 14.78 11.79 -7.11
C PRO A 197 15.55 10.47 -7.20
N HIS A 198 14.81 9.38 -7.30
CA HIS A 198 15.28 8.03 -7.43
C HIS A 198 14.73 7.46 -8.74
N GLN A 199 15.46 6.51 -9.31
CA GLN A 199 15.04 5.90 -10.56
C GLN A 199 14.13 4.73 -10.21
N ILE A 200 12.82 4.94 -10.36
CA ILE A 200 11.84 3.86 -10.17
C ILE A 200 12.15 2.72 -11.16
N PRO A 201 12.27 1.47 -10.67
CA PRO A 201 12.50 0.30 -11.52
C PRO A 201 11.40 0.10 -12.58
N GLU A 202 11.78 -0.40 -13.77
CA GLU A 202 10.83 -0.55 -14.89
C GLU A 202 9.79 -1.65 -14.66
N ASP A 203 10.15 -2.73 -13.97
CA ASP A 203 9.23 -3.78 -13.50
C ASP A 203 8.12 -3.18 -12.63
N VAL A 204 8.49 -2.33 -11.67
CA VAL A 204 7.55 -1.65 -10.77
C VAL A 204 6.59 -0.74 -11.55
N LYS A 205 7.10 0.01 -12.53
CA LYS A 205 6.27 0.86 -13.41
C LYS A 205 5.31 0.05 -14.25
N LEU A 206 5.79 -1.04 -14.85
CA LEU A 206 5.00 -1.90 -15.73
C LEU A 206 3.82 -2.51 -14.97
N GLU A 207 4.07 -3.02 -13.77
CA GLU A 207 3.04 -3.58 -12.91
C GLU A 207 2.01 -2.56 -12.43
N ALA A 208 2.45 -1.39 -11.99
CA ALA A 208 1.53 -0.32 -11.62
C ALA A 208 0.63 0.08 -12.81
N ALA A 209 1.21 0.18 -14.01
CA ALA A 209 0.46 0.50 -15.22
C ALA A 209 -0.54 -0.60 -15.62
N MET A 210 -0.24 -1.88 -15.34
CA MET A 210 -1.21 -2.97 -15.54
C MET A 210 -2.39 -2.86 -14.56
N SER A 211 -2.12 -2.61 -13.28
CA SER A 211 -3.18 -2.43 -12.28
C SER A 211 -4.06 -1.20 -12.58
N GLU A 212 -3.47 -0.11 -13.07
CA GLU A 212 -4.22 1.10 -13.43
C GLU A 212 -5.15 0.88 -14.64
N ARG A 213 -4.66 0.15 -15.66
CA ARG A 213 -5.42 -0.18 -16.88
C ARG A 213 -6.48 -1.26 -16.67
N MET A 214 -6.54 -1.87 -15.48
CA MET A 214 -7.43 -3.00 -15.14
C MET A 214 -7.32 -4.18 -16.13
N SER A 215 -6.24 -4.27 -16.88
CA SER A 215 -6.02 -5.26 -17.93
C SER A 215 -4.53 -5.50 -18.09
N SER A 216 -4.15 -6.76 -18.26
CA SER A 216 -2.77 -7.13 -18.57
C SER A 216 -2.71 -7.66 -20.00
N LYS A 217 -1.74 -7.18 -20.78
CA LYS A 217 -1.39 -7.81 -22.06
C LYS A 217 -0.45 -8.97 -21.79
N ILE A 218 -0.57 -10.05 -22.55
CA ILE A 218 0.30 -11.22 -22.42
C ILE A 218 1.77 -10.81 -22.53
N GLU A 219 2.08 -9.89 -23.45
CA GLU A 219 3.42 -9.33 -23.67
C GLU A 219 3.94 -8.56 -22.44
N ASP A 220 3.08 -7.84 -21.72
CA ASP A 220 3.46 -7.08 -20.51
C ASP A 220 3.79 -8.05 -19.36
N VAL A 221 2.99 -9.11 -19.20
CA VAL A 221 3.19 -10.09 -18.13
C VAL A 221 4.42 -10.96 -18.38
N ALA A 222 4.68 -11.34 -19.63
CA ALA A 222 5.86 -12.11 -20.01
C ALA A 222 7.18 -11.35 -19.79
N GLN A 223 7.14 -10.01 -19.70
CA GLN A 223 8.31 -9.20 -19.36
C GLN A 223 8.66 -9.25 -17.87
N LEU A 224 7.72 -9.64 -17.00
CA LEU A 224 7.95 -9.71 -15.55
C LEU A 224 8.64 -11.00 -15.11
N GLY A 225 8.54 -12.08 -15.90
CA GLY A 225 9.06 -13.37 -15.47
C GLY A 225 8.75 -14.53 -16.42
N GLU A 226 8.91 -15.75 -15.91
CA GLU A 226 8.77 -16.98 -16.69
C GLU A 226 7.31 -17.47 -16.71
N VAL A 227 6.75 -17.67 -17.89
CA VAL A 227 5.41 -18.26 -18.05
C VAL A 227 5.46 -19.73 -17.63
N THR A 228 4.58 -20.13 -16.72
CA THR A 228 4.55 -21.48 -16.16
C THR A 228 3.42 -22.33 -16.74
N THR A 229 3.39 -23.63 -16.41
CA THR A 229 2.26 -24.52 -16.69
C THR A 229 1.16 -24.47 -15.62
N LEU A 230 1.33 -23.63 -14.59
CA LEU A 230 0.35 -23.47 -13.52
C LEU A 230 -0.79 -22.54 -13.94
N THR A 231 -1.99 -22.78 -13.40
CA THR A 231 -3.18 -21.98 -13.68
C THR A 231 -3.70 -21.30 -12.42
N CYS A 232 -4.17 -20.06 -12.57
CA CYS A 232 -4.76 -19.26 -11.52
C CYS A 232 -6.04 -19.94 -10.99
N PRO A 233 -6.19 -20.13 -9.68
CA PRO A 233 -7.38 -20.76 -9.10
C PRO A 233 -8.65 -19.91 -9.27
N ASP A 234 -8.51 -18.59 -9.38
CA ASP A 234 -9.65 -17.66 -9.47
C ASP A 234 -10.24 -17.57 -10.89
N CYS A 235 -9.44 -17.75 -11.94
CA CYS A 235 -9.90 -17.56 -13.32
C CYS A 235 -9.44 -18.61 -14.34
N GLY A 236 -8.60 -19.57 -13.93
CA GLY A 236 -8.02 -20.59 -14.81
C GLY A 236 -6.93 -20.08 -15.76
N GLY A 237 -6.55 -18.81 -15.67
CA GLY A 237 -5.55 -18.23 -16.56
C GLY A 237 -4.12 -18.66 -16.24
N VAL A 238 -3.23 -18.68 -17.23
CA VAL A 238 -1.82 -19.07 -17.07
C VAL A 238 -1.11 -18.13 -16.10
N LEU A 239 -0.33 -18.71 -15.19
CA LEU A 239 0.48 -17.97 -14.21
C LEU A 239 1.90 -17.74 -14.73
N THR A 240 2.38 -16.53 -14.54
CA THR A 240 3.78 -16.16 -14.73
C THR A 240 4.46 -16.10 -13.38
N LYS A 241 5.59 -16.80 -13.26
CA LYS A 241 6.43 -16.79 -12.07
C LYS A 241 7.40 -15.63 -12.13
N ILE A 242 7.35 -14.79 -11.13
CA ILE A 242 8.23 -13.63 -10.96
C ILE A 242 9.17 -13.94 -9.80
N GLN A 243 10.48 -13.79 -10.03
CA GLN A 243 11.51 -13.97 -9.01
C GLN A 243 12.28 -12.67 -8.84
N GLU A 244 12.14 -12.04 -7.67
CA GLU A 244 12.73 -10.74 -7.35
C GLU A 244 13.42 -10.82 -5.99
N GLU A 245 14.74 -10.73 -5.95
CA GLU A 245 15.53 -10.55 -4.71
C GLU A 245 15.20 -11.51 -3.55
N GLY A 246 14.79 -12.75 -3.87
CA GLY A 246 14.41 -13.78 -2.88
C GLY A 246 12.91 -13.99 -2.71
N LEU A 247 12.08 -13.04 -3.16
CA LEU A 247 10.64 -13.19 -3.23
C LEU A 247 10.26 -13.92 -4.52
N THR A 248 9.53 -15.03 -4.39
CA THR A 248 8.89 -15.71 -5.53
C THR A 248 7.40 -15.47 -5.45
N ARG A 249 6.84 -14.87 -6.51
CA ARG A 249 5.41 -14.59 -6.64
C ARG A 249 4.88 -15.03 -7.99
N TYR A 250 3.56 -15.14 -8.10
CA TYR A 250 2.89 -15.52 -9.33
C TYR A 250 1.92 -14.42 -9.72
N ARG A 251 1.83 -14.13 -11.03
CA ARG A 251 0.85 -13.21 -11.59
C ARG A 251 0.08 -13.88 -12.71
N CYS A 252 -1.24 -13.81 -12.64
CA CYS A 252 -2.11 -14.26 -13.72
C CYS A 252 -2.19 -13.21 -14.83
N TYR A 253 -2.27 -13.65 -16.08
CA TYR A 253 -2.47 -12.74 -17.21
C TYR A 253 -3.76 -11.91 -17.11
N THR A 254 -4.76 -12.36 -16.34
CA THR A 254 -6.01 -11.61 -16.11
C THR A 254 -5.89 -10.54 -15.03
N GLY A 255 -4.73 -10.45 -14.35
CA GLY A 255 -4.42 -9.43 -13.34
C GLY A 255 -4.53 -9.88 -11.88
N HIS A 256 -4.69 -11.19 -11.62
CA HIS A 256 -4.65 -11.76 -10.27
C HIS A 256 -3.22 -11.99 -9.77
#